data_AF-A0AA87ZEK5-F1
#
_entry.id   AF-A0AA87ZEK5-F1
#
_cell.length_a   1.000
_cell.length_b   1.000
_cell.length_c   1.000
_cell.angle_alpha   90.00
_cell.angle_beta   90.00
_cell.angle_gamma   90.00
#
_symmetry.space_group_name_H-M   'P 1'
#
loop_
_entity.id
_entity.type
_entity.pdbx_description
1 polymer ?
#
loop_
_entity_poly.entity_id
_entity_poly.type
_entity_poly.pdbx_seq_one_letter_code
_entity_poly.pdbx_strand_id
1 'polypeptide(L)'
;MTLKVEEGSNEGKEDYTQDGTASLHGKPILRSKTGRWRACSFIVGAYIADAYLGRYWTFVIASAIYLMGMSLLTLAVSLPALRPPSCGHEAYCDKQASHFQKGIFYTALYIIALGTGGTKPNISTMGADQFDDFEPKERAQKLSFFNWWMFSIFFGTLFSNTFLVYIQDNVGWALGYGLPTIGLAGSILVFLIGTRFYRHKLHSGSPLTRIVTVLVAAMRNWKATLPNDPKELYELSLEDYAK
;
A
#
# COMPACT_ATOMS: atom_id res chain seq x y z
N MET A 1 -50.99 37.55 6.83
CA MET A 1 -51.46 36.15 6.93
C MET A 1 -50.43 35.29 6.22
N THR A 2 -49.54 34.69 7.00
CA THR A 2 -48.40 33.89 6.57
C THR A 2 -48.87 32.51 6.12
N LEU A 3 -48.47 32.08 4.93
CA LEU A 3 -48.65 30.70 4.46
C LEU A 3 -47.43 29.87 4.87
N LYS A 4 -47.68 28.80 5.63
CA LYS A 4 -46.73 27.76 6.02
C LYS A 4 -46.21 27.02 4.78
N VAL A 5 -44.90 26.85 4.71
CA VAL A 5 -44.23 25.84 3.87
C VAL A 5 -44.29 24.51 4.63
N GLU A 6 -44.84 23.46 4.00
CA GLU A 6 -44.71 22.09 4.49
C GLU A 6 -43.30 21.57 4.16
N GLU A 7 -42.54 21.25 5.20
CA GLU A 7 -41.33 20.44 5.12
C GLU A 7 -41.72 18.96 5.01
N GLY A 8 -41.18 18.27 4.01
CA GLY A 8 -41.35 16.82 3.90
C GLY A 8 -40.43 16.21 2.84
N SER A 9 -39.45 15.43 3.32
CA SER A 9 -38.67 14.42 2.57
C SER A 9 -37.49 14.91 1.71
N ASN A 10 -36.43 15.43 2.35
CA ASN A 10 -35.10 15.50 1.73
C ASN A 10 -34.01 14.70 2.49
N GLU A 11 -34.36 13.97 3.56
CA GLU A 11 -33.36 13.29 4.42
C GLU A 11 -32.79 11.96 3.85
N GLY A 12 -33.38 11.39 2.79
CA GLY A 12 -32.98 10.06 2.29
C GLY A 12 -31.90 10.03 1.19
N LYS A 13 -31.55 11.18 0.58
CA LYS A 13 -30.66 11.23 -0.59
C LYS A 13 -29.18 11.46 -0.25
N GLU A 14 -28.84 11.85 0.98
CA GLU A 14 -27.46 12.24 1.34
C GLU A 14 -26.58 11.08 1.83
N ASP A 15 -27.14 9.93 2.22
CA ASP A 15 -26.36 8.82 2.81
C ASP A 15 -25.87 7.77 1.79
N TYR A 16 -26.20 7.91 0.49
CA TYR A 16 -25.77 6.98 -0.57
C TYR A 16 -24.65 7.57 -1.44
N THR A 17 -23.78 6.72 -1.98
CA THR A 17 -22.71 7.13 -2.90
C THR A 17 -23.31 7.62 -4.23
N GLN A 18 -22.96 8.83 -4.66
CA GLN A 18 -23.50 9.47 -5.88
C GLN A 18 -22.65 9.20 -7.14
N ASP A 19 -21.65 8.32 -7.03
CA ASP A 19 -20.68 7.99 -8.09
C ASP A 19 -21.09 6.77 -8.93
N GLY A 20 -22.31 6.26 -8.75
CA GLY A 20 -22.84 5.11 -9.50
C GLY A 20 -22.33 3.76 -9.01
N THR A 21 -21.61 3.71 -7.88
CA THR A 21 -21.12 2.45 -7.30
C THR A 21 -22.27 1.65 -6.67
N ALA A 22 -22.40 0.39 -7.09
CA ALA A 22 -23.43 -0.52 -6.61
C ALA A 22 -22.79 -1.75 -5.93
N SER A 23 -23.47 -2.26 -4.91
CA SER A 23 -23.14 -3.55 -4.28
C SER A 23 -23.23 -4.68 -5.31
N LEU A 24 -22.63 -5.83 -5.02
CA LEU A 24 -22.67 -7.03 -5.89
C LEU A 24 -24.10 -7.48 -6.29
N HIS A 25 -25.11 -7.01 -5.54
CA HIS A 25 -26.54 -7.27 -5.78
C HIS A 25 -27.27 -6.07 -6.43
N GLY A 26 -26.54 -5.13 -7.05
CA GLY A 26 -27.09 -3.99 -7.78
C GLY A 26 -27.71 -2.88 -6.92
N LYS A 27 -27.52 -2.91 -5.59
CA LYS A 27 -28.07 -1.89 -4.67
C LYS A 27 -27.10 -0.72 -4.47
N PRO A 28 -27.59 0.53 -4.42
CA PRO A 28 -26.76 1.70 -4.13
C PRO A 28 -26.12 1.59 -2.76
N ILE A 29 -24.87 2.02 -2.67
CA ILE A 29 -24.01 1.78 -1.51
C ILE A 29 -24.16 2.92 -0.49
N LEU A 30 -24.31 2.57 0.80
CA LEU A 30 -24.37 3.54 1.90
C LEU A 30 -22.98 4.12 2.20
N ARG A 31 -22.82 5.44 2.06
CA ARG A 31 -21.58 6.20 2.31
C ARG A 31 -21.05 6.00 3.73
N SER A 32 -21.93 5.85 4.72
CA SER A 32 -21.57 5.58 6.12
C SER A 32 -20.92 4.20 6.37
N LYS A 33 -21.17 3.20 5.50
CA LYS A 33 -20.71 1.80 5.68
C LYS A 33 -19.51 1.40 4.83
N THR A 34 -19.18 2.15 3.79
CA THR A 34 -18.14 1.80 2.80
C THR A 34 -17.17 2.95 2.57
N GLY A 35 -15.89 2.64 2.41
CA GLY A 35 -14.82 3.64 2.33
C GLY A 35 -14.18 4.01 3.68
N ARG A 36 -14.43 3.26 4.76
CA ARG A 36 -13.78 3.52 6.06
C ARG A 36 -12.27 3.28 5.96
N TRP A 37 -11.51 4.09 6.71
CA TRP A 37 -10.07 4.10 7.01
C TRP A 37 -9.44 2.76 7.46
N ARG A 38 -10.10 1.61 7.27
CA ARG A 38 -9.59 0.27 7.60
C ARG A 38 -8.28 -0.05 6.87
N ALA A 39 -8.07 0.50 5.67
CA ALA A 39 -6.78 0.42 4.99
C ALA A 39 -5.67 1.17 5.74
N CYS A 40 -5.98 2.25 6.45
CA CYS A 40 -5.01 3.00 7.24
C CYS A 40 -4.52 2.21 8.46
N SER A 41 -5.29 1.26 8.99
CA SER A 41 -4.79 0.35 10.02
C SER A 41 -3.60 -0.48 9.53
N PHE A 42 -3.61 -0.92 8.26
CA PHE A 42 -2.49 -1.63 7.65
C PHE A 42 -1.28 -0.72 7.38
N ILE A 43 -1.52 0.53 6.97
CA ILE A 43 -0.47 1.54 6.78
C ILE A 43 0.19 1.86 8.13
N VAL A 44 -0.61 2.04 9.18
CA VAL A 44 -0.14 2.26 10.55
C VAL A 44 0.62 1.04 11.06
N GLY A 45 0.13 -0.18 10.81
CA GLY A 45 0.82 -1.42 11.18
C GLY A 45 2.19 -1.58 10.49
N ALA A 46 2.27 -1.31 9.18
CA ALA A 46 3.52 -1.35 8.43
C ALA A 46 4.52 -0.27 8.89
N TYR A 47 4.01 0.92 9.24
CA TYR A 47 4.83 2.00 9.78
C TYR A 47 5.35 1.72 11.19
N ILE A 48 4.51 1.10 12.03
CA ILE A 48 4.90 0.64 13.36
C ILE A 48 5.97 -0.45 13.24
N ALA A 49 5.76 -1.43 12.34
CA ALA A 49 6.76 -2.45 12.06
C ALA A 49 8.09 -1.81 11.61
N ASP A 50 8.04 -0.79 10.75
CA ASP A 50 9.23 -0.04 10.33
C ASP A 50 9.98 0.61 11.49
N ALA A 51 9.25 1.23 12.42
CA ALA A 51 9.84 1.89 13.58
C ALA A 51 10.49 0.91 14.58
N TYR A 52 9.99 -0.33 14.70
CA TYR A 52 10.50 -1.32 15.64
C TYR A 52 11.53 -2.28 15.03
N LEU A 53 11.33 -2.75 13.80
CA LEU A 53 12.19 -3.71 13.11
C LEU A 53 13.27 -3.01 12.26
N GLY A 54 12.99 -1.79 11.79
CA GLY A 54 13.83 -1.02 10.89
C GLY A 54 13.50 -1.25 9.42
N ARG A 55 13.88 -0.29 8.58
CA ARG A 55 13.59 -0.25 7.13
C ARG A 55 14.01 -1.51 6.40
N TYR A 56 15.23 -1.98 6.68
CA TYR A 56 15.77 -3.18 6.04
C TYR A 56 14.93 -4.43 6.36
N TRP A 57 14.70 -4.74 7.63
CA TRP A 57 13.94 -5.94 8.02
C TRP A 57 12.48 -5.85 7.59
N THR A 58 11.88 -4.67 7.68
CA THR A 58 10.52 -4.44 7.19
C THR A 58 10.41 -4.70 5.70
N PHE A 59 11.38 -4.24 4.91
CA PHE A 59 11.45 -4.53 3.47
C PHE A 59 11.63 -6.03 3.19
N VAL A 60 12.55 -6.72 3.90
CA VAL A 60 12.78 -8.17 3.72
C VAL A 60 11.52 -8.98 4.05
N ILE A 61 10.87 -8.70 5.18
CA ILE A 61 9.65 -9.41 5.58
C ILE A 61 8.51 -9.09 4.59
N ALA A 62 8.32 -7.82 4.22
CA ALA A 62 7.26 -7.42 3.30
C ALA A 62 7.46 -8.00 1.89
N SER A 63 8.70 -8.08 1.42
CA SER A 63 9.02 -8.68 0.12
C SER A 63 8.84 -10.20 0.12
N ALA A 64 9.14 -10.89 1.22
CA ALA A 64 8.81 -12.31 1.38
C ALA A 64 7.29 -12.55 1.37
N ILE A 65 6.52 -11.72 2.09
CA ILE A 65 5.04 -11.75 2.07
C ILE A 65 4.53 -11.49 0.64
N TYR A 66 5.10 -10.51 -0.07
CA TYR A 66 4.72 -10.19 -1.43
C TYR A 66 4.98 -11.37 -2.38
N LEU A 67 6.16 -12.00 -2.29
CA LEU A 67 6.49 -13.18 -3.09
C LEU A 67 5.57 -14.36 -2.82
N MET A 68 5.22 -14.60 -1.56
CA MET A 68 4.24 -15.63 -1.18
C MET A 68 2.86 -15.35 -1.80
N GLY A 69 2.39 -14.10 -1.73
CA GLY A 69 1.12 -13.69 -2.35
C GLY A 69 1.12 -13.85 -3.87
N MET A 70 2.19 -13.43 -4.53
CA MET A 70 2.38 -13.58 -5.99
C MET A 70 2.47 -15.05 -6.41
N SER A 71 3.17 -15.88 -5.64
CA SER A 71 3.26 -17.32 -5.89
C SER A 71 1.90 -17.99 -5.74
N LEU A 72 1.15 -17.67 -4.69
CA LEU A 72 -0.21 -18.19 -4.49
C LEU A 72 -1.15 -17.75 -5.61
N LEU A 73 -1.09 -16.48 -6.03
CA LEU A 73 -1.89 -15.97 -7.15
C LEU A 73 -1.54 -16.70 -8.44
N THR A 74 -0.25 -16.86 -8.73
CA THR A 74 0.24 -17.57 -9.92
C THR A 74 -0.22 -19.03 -9.92
N LEU A 75 -0.15 -19.73 -8.78
CA LEU A 75 -0.67 -21.10 -8.65
C LEU A 75 -2.19 -21.15 -8.84
N ALA A 76 -2.93 -20.19 -8.29
CA ALA A 76 -4.39 -20.13 -8.41
C ALA A 76 -4.84 -19.97 -9.87
N VAL A 77 -4.10 -19.21 -10.69
CA VAL A 77 -4.42 -19.04 -12.13
C VAL A 77 -3.84 -20.14 -13.03
N SER A 78 -2.80 -20.85 -12.56
CA SER A 78 -2.10 -21.88 -13.36
C SER A 78 -2.71 -23.27 -13.20
N LEU A 79 -3.18 -23.61 -11.99
CA LEU A 79 -3.69 -24.95 -11.69
C LEU A 79 -5.15 -25.11 -12.15
N PRO A 80 -5.47 -26.12 -12.99
CA PRO A 80 -6.84 -26.39 -13.43
C PRO A 80 -7.83 -26.63 -12.29
N ALA A 81 -7.37 -27.13 -11.14
CA ALA A 81 -8.20 -27.36 -9.95
C ALA A 81 -8.60 -26.06 -9.22
N LEU A 82 -7.79 -25.00 -9.33
CA LEU A 82 -7.99 -23.73 -8.63
C LEU A 82 -8.67 -22.66 -9.50
N ARG A 83 -8.80 -22.90 -10.80
CA ARG A 83 -9.53 -22.05 -11.74
C ARG A 83 -10.85 -22.70 -12.18
N PRO A 84 -11.88 -21.91 -12.49
CA PRO A 84 -13.07 -22.45 -13.15
C PRO A 84 -12.67 -23.06 -14.51
N PRO A 85 -13.32 -24.15 -14.93
CA PRO A 85 -13.04 -24.76 -16.22
C PRO A 85 -13.32 -23.78 -17.37
N SER A 86 -12.45 -23.76 -18.37
CA SER A 86 -12.60 -22.91 -19.54
C SER A 86 -13.89 -23.26 -20.27
N CYS A 87 -14.83 -22.33 -20.27
CA CYS A 87 -15.95 -22.33 -21.18
C CYS A 87 -15.38 -22.02 -22.56
N GLY A 88 -15.64 -22.85 -23.56
CA GLY A 88 -15.22 -22.58 -24.94
C GLY A 88 -15.99 -21.39 -25.53
N HIS A 89 -16.11 -21.35 -26.86
CA HIS A 89 -16.96 -20.40 -27.59
C HIS A 89 -18.48 -20.66 -27.43
N GLU A 90 -18.94 -21.07 -26.25
CA GLU A 90 -20.37 -21.17 -25.97
C GLU A 90 -20.86 -19.89 -25.32
N ALA A 91 -21.91 -19.30 -25.91
CA ALA A 91 -22.48 -18.01 -25.52
C ALA A 91 -23.12 -17.99 -24.11
N TYR A 92 -23.28 -19.16 -23.47
CA TYR A 92 -23.87 -19.27 -22.15
C TYR A 92 -23.09 -20.29 -21.31
N CYS A 93 -22.20 -19.79 -20.45
CA CYS A 93 -21.48 -20.64 -19.51
C CYS A 93 -21.86 -20.33 -18.08
N ASP A 94 -22.63 -21.24 -17.48
CA ASP A 94 -23.09 -21.14 -16.09
C ASP A 94 -22.06 -21.62 -15.04
N LYS A 95 -20.81 -21.86 -15.46
CA LYS A 95 -19.77 -22.38 -14.56
C LYS A 95 -19.13 -21.25 -13.76
N GLN A 96 -19.78 -20.90 -12.66
CA GLN A 96 -19.23 -19.95 -11.69
C GLN A 96 -18.07 -20.55 -10.90
N ALA A 97 -17.07 -19.71 -10.57
CA ALA A 97 -15.98 -20.12 -9.70
C ALA A 97 -16.52 -20.52 -8.31
N SER A 98 -16.02 -21.66 -7.81
CA SER A 98 -16.37 -22.17 -6.48
C SER A 98 -15.99 -21.16 -5.39
N HIS A 99 -16.73 -21.18 -4.27
CA HIS A 99 -16.41 -20.35 -3.09
C HIS A 99 -14.97 -20.55 -2.63
N PHE A 100 -14.44 -21.78 -2.74
CA PHE A 100 -13.05 -22.09 -2.39
C PHE A 100 -12.04 -21.41 -3.33
N GLN A 101 -12.30 -21.45 -4.64
CA GLN A 101 -11.44 -20.82 -5.67
C GLN A 101 -11.40 -19.30 -5.49
N LYS A 102 -12.57 -18.68 -5.28
CA LYS A 102 -12.68 -17.25 -4.95
C LYS A 102 -11.94 -16.91 -3.65
N GLY A 103 -12.10 -17.75 -2.61
CA GLY A 103 -11.43 -17.57 -1.32
C GLY A 103 -9.90 -17.53 -1.45
N ILE A 104 -9.31 -18.49 -2.17
CA ILE A 104 -7.86 -18.52 -2.41
C ILE A 104 -7.42 -17.30 -3.21
N PHE A 105 -8.14 -16.95 -4.28
CA PHE A 105 -7.81 -15.80 -5.11
C PHE A 105 -7.79 -14.49 -4.32
N TYR A 106 -8.83 -14.21 -3.54
CA TYR A 106 -8.86 -13.00 -2.70
C TYR A 106 -7.83 -13.03 -1.58
N THR A 107 -7.56 -14.20 -1.01
CA THR A 107 -6.49 -14.35 -0.01
C THR A 107 -5.14 -13.96 -0.61
N ALA A 108 -4.84 -14.43 -1.84
CA ALA A 108 -3.62 -14.05 -2.54
C ALA A 108 -3.55 -12.53 -2.79
N LEU A 109 -4.65 -11.90 -3.21
CA LEU A 109 -4.71 -10.45 -3.41
C LEU A 109 -4.48 -9.66 -2.12
N TYR A 110 -5.05 -10.09 -0.99
CA TYR A 110 -4.83 -9.42 0.29
C TYR A 110 -3.38 -9.58 0.78
N ILE A 111 -2.75 -10.74 0.57
CA ILE A 111 -1.34 -10.96 0.90
C ILE A 111 -0.45 -10.05 0.03
N ILE A 112 -0.75 -9.94 -1.28
CA ILE A 112 -0.05 -9.02 -2.18
C ILE A 112 -0.23 -7.57 -1.73
N ALA A 113 -1.45 -7.16 -1.36
CA ALA A 113 -1.71 -5.81 -0.86
C ALA A 113 -0.89 -5.51 0.41
N LEU A 114 -0.78 -6.46 1.33
CA LEU A 114 0.03 -6.34 2.53
C LEU A 114 1.53 -6.20 2.20
N GLY A 115 2.08 -7.09 1.37
CA GLY A 115 3.49 -7.06 0.99
C GLY A 115 3.89 -5.81 0.18
N THR A 116 3.02 -5.37 -0.73
CA THR A 116 3.24 -4.12 -1.49
C THR A 116 3.15 -2.88 -0.61
N GLY A 117 2.29 -2.89 0.43
CA GLY A 117 2.19 -1.82 1.42
C GLY A 117 3.46 -1.63 2.25
N GLY A 118 4.20 -2.70 2.54
CA GLY A 118 5.48 -2.62 3.26
C GLY A 118 6.70 -2.35 2.36
N THR A 119 6.67 -2.74 1.09
CA THR A 119 7.83 -2.56 0.18
C THR A 119 7.89 -1.18 -0.47
N LYS A 120 6.76 -0.66 -0.96
CA LYS A 120 6.71 0.62 -1.71
C LYS A 120 7.24 1.84 -0.95
N PRO A 121 6.85 2.11 0.31
CA PRO A 121 7.34 3.30 1.02
C PRO A 121 8.81 3.16 1.47
N ASN A 122 9.30 1.93 1.63
CA ASN A 122 10.64 1.66 2.14
C ASN A 122 11.72 1.62 1.05
N ILE A 123 11.39 1.25 -0.19
CA ILE A 123 12.41 1.06 -1.23
C ILE A 123 13.14 2.37 -1.60
N SER A 124 12.40 3.47 -1.74
CA SER A 124 12.96 4.77 -2.12
C SER A 124 13.76 5.40 -0.98
N THR A 125 13.28 5.26 0.25
CA THR A 125 13.94 5.76 1.45
C THR A 125 15.24 4.98 1.72
N MET A 126 15.22 3.65 1.58
CA MET A 126 16.43 2.83 1.68
C MET A 126 17.48 3.16 0.60
N GLY A 127 17.03 3.45 -0.63
CA GLY A 127 17.91 3.91 -1.70
C GLY A 127 18.55 5.27 -1.40
N ALA A 128 17.77 6.21 -0.86
CA ALA A 128 18.28 7.50 -0.40
C ALA A 128 19.30 7.36 0.74
N ASP A 129 19.07 6.41 1.66
CA ASP A 129 19.92 6.17 2.83
C ASP A 129 21.33 5.66 2.47
N GLN A 130 21.58 5.28 1.20
CA GLN A 130 22.91 4.86 0.74
C GLN A 130 23.86 6.04 0.49
N PHE A 131 23.36 7.25 0.35
CA PHE A 131 24.15 8.44 0.04
C PHE A 131 24.25 9.36 1.26
N ASP A 132 25.42 9.94 1.48
CA ASP A 132 25.65 10.98 2.48
C ASP A 132 25.20 12.34 1.94
N ASP A 133 24.34 13.02 2.70
CA ASP A 133 23.82 14.35 2.34
C ASP A 133 24.82 15.48 2.65
N PHE A 134 25.82 15.23 3.49
CA PHE A 134 26.85 16.21 3.87
C PHE A 134 28.01 16.27 2.88
N GLU A 135 28.22 15.24 2.07
CA GLU A 135 29.24 15.20 1.02
C GLU A 135 28.64 15.68 -0.32
N PRO A 136 29.10 16.81 -0.89
CA PRO A 136 28.53 17.38 -2.11
C PRO A 136 28.51 16.41 -3.31
N LYS A 137 29.51 15.54 -3.42
CA LYS A 137 29.58 14.55 -4.51
C LYS A 137 28.51 13.47 -4.37
N GLU A 138 28.35 12.89 -3.17
CA GLU A 138 27.35 11.85 -2.93
C GLU A 138 25.92 12.42 -3.06
N ARG A 139 25.70 13.66 -2.62
CA ARG A 139 24.42 14.36 -2.82
C ARG A 139 24.04 14.53 -4.30
N ALA A 140 25.00 14.85 -5.16
CA ALA A 140 24.75 14.93 -6.60
C ALA A 140 24.44 13.55 -7.21
N GLN A 141 25.12 12.50 -6.75
CA GLN A 141 24.85 11.12 -7.18
C GLN A 141 23.47 10.64 -6.74
N LYS A 142 23.02 11.00 -5.53
CA LYS A 142 21.66 10.72 -5.03
C LYS A 142 20.58 11.27 -5.97
N LEU A 143 20.74 12.50 -6.45
CA LEU A 143 19.80 13.10 -7.42
C LEU A 143 19.79 12.32 -8.75
N SER A 144 20.97 11.97 -9.26
CA SER A 144 21.09 11.15 -10.48
C SER A 144 20.43 9.77 -10.30
N PHE A 145 20.63 9.13 -9.14
CA PHE A 145 19.97 7.88 -8.77
C PHE A 145 18.44 8.00 -8.84
N PHE A 146 17.86 9.06 -8.25
CA PHE A 146 16.42 9.28 -8.31
C PHE A 146 15.90 9.57 -9.72
N ASN A 147 16.68 10.26 -10.55
CA ASN A 147 16.34 10.47 -11.96
C ASN A 147 16.27 9.14 -12.72
N TRP A 148 17.29 8.28 -12.57
CA TRP A 148 17.30 6.95 -13.19
C TRP A 148 16.19 6.05 -12.65
N TRP A 149 15.94 6.09 -11.33
CA TRP A 149 14.87 5.33 -10.70
C TRP A 149 13.49 5.70 -11.28
N MET A 150 13.20 7.00 -11.42
CA MET A 150 11.95 7.46 -12.03
C MET A 150 11.85 7.05 -13.50
N PHE A 151 12.92 7.24 -14.28
CA PHE A 151 12.95 6.81 -15.67
C PHE A 151 12.65 5.30 -15.80
N SER A 152 13.27 4.46 -14.98
CA SER A 152 13.03 3.02 -14.96
C SER A 152 11.59 2.66 -14.56
N ILE A 153 10.98 3.37 -13.61
CA ILE A 153 9.57 3.16 -13.24
C ILE A 153 8.63 3.46 -14.40
N PHE A 154 8.80 4.61 -15.05
CA PHE A 154 7.94 4.98 -16.18
C PHE A 154 8.12 4.04 -17.37
N PHE A 155 9.36 3.71 -17.70
CA PHE A 155 9.67 2.74 -18.74
C PHE A 155 9.09 1.35 -18.44
N GLY A 156 9.25 0.86 -17.20
CA GLY A 156 8.67 -0.39 -16.75
C GLY A 156 7.15 -0.40 -16.78
N THR A 157 6.50 0.73 -16.47
CA THR A 157 5.04 0.88 -16.55
C THR A 157 4.56 0.81 -18.00
N LEU A 158 5.25 1.49 -18.93
CA LEU A 158 4.95 1.41 -20.36
C LEU A 158 5.08 -0.03 -20.87
N PHE A 159 6.17 -0.70 -20.53
CA PHE A 159 6.41 -2.10 -20.90
C PHE A 159 5.35 -3.04 -20.31
N SER A 160 4.97 -2.85 -19.04
CA SER A 160 3.93 -3.65 -18.39
C SER A 160 2.56 -3.47 -19.06
N ASN A 161 2.16 -2.23 -19.31
CA ASN A 161 0.85 -1.92 -19.91
C ASN A 161 0.72 -2.35 -21.37
N THR A 162 1.83 -2.63 -22.05
CA THR A 162 1.86 -3.09 -23.45
C THR A 162 2.12 -4.58 -23.53
N PHE A 163 3.31 -5.01 -23.12
CA PHE A 163 3.79 -6.38 -23.30
C PHE A 163 3.18 -7.36 -22.29
N LEU A 164 3.12 -7.02 -21.00
CA LEU A 164 2.55 -7.94 -20.00
C LEU A 164 1.04 -8.10 -20.19
N VAL A 165 0.31 -7.01 -20.50
CA VAL A 165 -1.11 -7.08 -20.83
C VAL A 165 -1.33 -7.94 -22.09
N TYR A 166 -0.52 -7.75 -23.14
CA TYR A 166 -0.59 -8.60 -24.33
C TYR A 166 -0.40 -10.09 -24.01
N ILE A 167 0.57 -10.44 -23.15
CA ILE A 167 0.77 -11.82 -22.70
C ILE A 167 -0.43 -12.33 -21.91
N GLN A 168 -0.98 -11.54 -21.00
CA GLN A 168 -2.14 -11.92 -20.19
C GLN A 168 -3.36 -12.23 -21.06
N ASP A 169 -3.63 -11.40 -22.05
CA ASP A 169 -4.82 -11.50 -22.91
C ASP A 169 -4.67 -12.54 -24.03
N ASN A 170 -3.50 -12.65 -24.67
CA ASN A 170 -3.32 -13.48 -25.87
C ASN A 170 -2.66 -14.84 -25.59
N VAL A 171 -1.83 -14.94 -24.56
CA VAL A 171 -1.07 -16.18 -24.25
C VAL A 171 -1.65 -16.87 -23.02
N GLY A 172 -1.95 -16.09 -21.98
CA GLY A 172 -2.71 -16.53 -20.83
C GLY A 172 -2.18 -16.04 -19.49
N TRP A 173 -3.08 -16.04 -18.51
CA TRP A 173 -2.85 -15.54 -17.15
C TRP A 173 -1.73 -16.24 -16.38
N ALA A 174 -1.49 -17.53 -16.65
CA ALA A 174 -0.42 -18.29 -15.98
C ALA A 174 0.97 -17.70 -16.28
N LEU A 175 1.28 -17.43 -17.55
CA LEU A 175 2.53 -16.76 -17.94
C LEU A 175 2.51 -15.28 -17.55
N GLY A 176 1.36 -14.62 -17.68
CA GLY A 176 1.18 -13.22 -17.33
C GLY A 176 1.47 -12.88 -15.87
N TYR A 177 1.20 -13.79 -14.92
CA TYR A 177 1.56 -13.64 -13.50
C TYR A 177 2.85 -14.38 -13.12
N GLY A 178 3.19 -15.46 -13.82
CA GLY A 178 4.43 -16.21 -13.59
C GLY A 178 5.69 -15.40 -13.88
N LEU A 179 5.72 -14.65 -14.99
CA LEU A 179 6.86 -13.80 -15.37
C LEU A 179 7.16 -12.73 -14.29
N PRO A 180 6.18 -11.90 -13.85
CA PRO A 180 6.39 -10.99 -12.72
C PRO A 180 6.81 -11.69 -11.42
N THR A 181 6.30 -12.89 -11.14
CA THR A 181 6.65 -13.64 -9.91
C THR A 181 8.12 -14.06 -9.92
N ILE A 182 8.62 -14.55 -11.05
CA ILE A 182 10.04 -14.91 -11.21
C ILE A 182 10.92 -13.64 -11.12
N GLY A 183 10.50 -12.55 -11.78
CA GLY A 183 11.20 -11.27 -11.70
C GLY A 183 11.27 -10.72 -10.27
N LEU A 184 10.18 -10.83 -9.51
CA LEU A 184 10.14 -10.46 -8.11
C LEU A 184 11.10 -11.33 -7.28
N ALA A 185 11.08 -12.65 -7.46
CA ALA A 185 12.00 -13.55 -6.76
C ALA A 185 13.48 -13.22 -7.06
N GLY A 186 13.80 -12.97 -8.34
CA GLY A 186 15.14 -12.55 -8.77
C GLY A 186 15.57 -11.23 -8.15
N SER A 187 14.69 -10.23 -8.10
CA SER A 187 15.02 -8.92 -7.49
C SER A 187 15.23 -9.02 -5.98
N ILE A 188 14.45 -9.85 -5.27
CA ILE A 188 14.66 -10.14 -3.85
C ILE A 188 16.01 -10.82 -3.64
N LEU A 189 16.38 -11.79 -4.48
CA LEU A 189 17.66 -12.49 -4.38
C LEU A 189 18.84 -11.52 -4.56
N VAL A 190 18.79 -10.66 -5.59
CA VAL A 190 19.80 -9.62 -5.83
C VAL A 190 19.92 -8.68 -4.63
N PHE A 191 18.78 -8.25 -4.07
CA PHE A 191 18.75 -7.41 -2.88
C PHE A 191 19.39 -8.09 -1.66
N LEU A 192 19.08 -9.37 -1.43
CA LEU A 192 19.64 -10.12 -0.31
C LEU A 192 21.14 -10.35 -0.46
N ILE A 193 21.64 -10.64 -1.66
CA ILE A 193 23.08 -10.72 -1.95
C ILE A 193 23.77 -9.38 -1.67
N GLY A 194 23.11 -8.27 -2.03
CA GLY A 194 23.59 -6.91 -1.79
C GLY A 194 23.66 -6.49 -0.32
N THR A 195 23.00 -7.22 0.59
CA THR A 195 22.87 -6.86 2.01
C THR A 195 24.17 -6.43 2.68
N ARG A 196 25.28 -7.11 2.36
CA ARG A 196 26.58 -6.83 3.02
C ARG A 196 27.23 -5.52 2.58
N PHE A 197 26.75 -4.91 1.49
CA PHE A 197 27.24 -3.65 0.94
C PHE A 197 26.36 -2.45 1.32
N TYR A 198 25.19 -2.67 1.92
CA TYR A 198 24.26 -1.59 2.25
C TYR A 198 24.70 -0.82 3.49
N ARG A 199 24.59 0.51 3.42
CA ARG A 199 24.65 1.38 4.59
C ARG A 199 23.31 1.30 5.31
N HIS A 200 23.35 0.91 6.59
CA HIS A 200 22.17 0.80 7.43
C HIS A 200 22.09 2.00 8.38
N LYS A 201 21.04 2.82 8.25
CA LYS A 201 20.71 3.86 9.24
C LYS A 201 20.13 3.20 10.48
N LEU A 202 20.48 3.70 11.66
CA LEU A 202 19.87 3.28 12.93
C LEU A 202 18.36 3.62 12.94
N HIS A 203 17.59 2.85 13.70
CA HIS A 203 16.16 3.06 13.88
C HIS A 203 15.89 4.44 14.50
N SER A 204 15.45 5.41 13.69
CA SER A 204 14.90 6.66 14.21
C SER A 204 13.46 6.37 14.64
N GLY A 205 13.16 6.50 15.94
CA GLY A 205 11.88 6.09 16.53
C GLY A 205 10.65 6.68 15.83
N SER A 206 9.49 6.06 15.99
CA SER A 206 8.29 6.36 15.19
C SER A 206 7.80 7.82 15.33
N PRO A 207 7.74 8.62 14.25
CA PRO A 207 7.03 9.90 14.26
C PRO A 207 5.55 9.77 14.64
N LEU A 208 4.90 8.62 14.38
CA LEU A 208 3.52 8.37 14.79
C LEU A 208 3.38 8.26 16.31
N THR A 209 4.34 7.67 17.04
CA THR A 209 4.26 7.68 18.51
C THR A 209 4.35 9.10 19.03
N ARG A 210 5.18 9.98 18.43
CA ARG A 210 5.18 11.41 18.78
C ARG A 210 3.81 12.06 18.52
N ILE A 211 3.24 11.85 17.33
CA ILE A 211 1.91 12.41 16.98
C ILE A 211 0.82 11.90 17.93
N VAL A 212 0.78 10.59 18.20
CA VAL A 212 -0.19 10.00 19.14
C VAL A 212 0.01 10.54 20.54
N THR A 213 1.26 10.67 21.00
CA THR A 213 1.56 11.24 22.32
C THR A 213 1.08 12.67 22.42
N VAL A 214 1.30 13.49 21.38
CA VAL A 214 0.80 14.87 21.31
C VAL A 214 -0.72 14.92 21.29
N LEU A 215 -1.39 14.08 20.49
CA LEU A 215 -2.86 14.00 20.46
C LEU A 215 -3.43 13.58 21.82
N VAL A 216 -2.85 12.56 22.44
CA VAL A 216 -3.26 12.08 23.77
C VAL A 216 -3.02 13.15 24.83
N ALA A 217 -1.88 13.84 24.79
CA ALA A 217 -1.56 14.93 25.70
C ALA A 217 -2.51 16.12 25.51
N ALA A 218 -2.82 16.50 24.26
CA ALA A 218 -3.76 17.56 23.93
C ALA A 218 -5.18 17.23 24.39
N MET A 219 -5.64 15.98 24.20
CA MET A 219 -6.94 15.54 24.69
C MET A 219 -7.00 15.52 26.24
N ARG A 220 -5.93 15.07 26.90
CA ARG A 220 -5.85 15.06 28.37
C ARG A 220 -5.83 16.46 28.97
N ASN A 221 -5.13 17.38 28.31
CA ASN A 221 -4.96 18.77 28.77
C ASN A 221 -5.94 19.74 28.10
N TRP A 222 -7.02 19.25 27.48
CA TRP A 222 -8.00 20.09 26.78
C TRP A 222 -8.61 21.18 27.67
N LYS A 223 -8.74 20.91 28.98
CA LYS A 223 -9.30 21.86 29.96
C LYS A 223 -8.23 22.69 30.68
N ALA A 224 -6.95 22.54 30.32
CA ALA A 224 -5.88 23.32 30.94
C ALA A 224 -5.98 24.79 30.51
N THR A 225 -5.80 25.70 31.46
CA THR A 225 -5.72 27.14 31.18
C THR A 225 -4.44 27.45 30.41
N LEU A 226 -4.56 28.17 29.29
CA LEU A 226 -3.40 28.59 28.49
C LEU A 226 -2.49 29.50 29.33
N PRO A 227 -1.19 29.20 29.43
CA PRO A 227 -0.21 30.13 30.00
C PRO A 227 -0.12 31.42 29.16
N ASN A 228 0.14 32.55 29.82
CA ASN A 228 0.26 33.84 29.14
C ASN A 228 1.61 34.04 28.42
N ASP A 229 2.64 33.26 28.75
CA ASP A 229 3.96 33.31 28.11
C ASP A 229 4.14 32.13 27.12
N PRO A 230 4.38 32.39 25.81
CA PRO A 230 4.64 31.35 24.82
C PRO A 230 5.81 30.43 25.14
N LYS A 231 6.77 30.87 25.96
CA LYS A 231 7.95 30.07 26.35
C LYS A 231 7.63 28.94 27.34
N GLU A 232 6.45 28.95 27.94
CA GLU A 232 5.97 27.88 28.81
C GLU A 232 5.30 26.73 28.04
N LEU A 233 5.17 26.87 26.72
CA LEU A 233 4.70 25.80 25.84
C LEU A 233 5.79 24.75 25.63
N TYR A 234 5.37 23.49 25.49
CA TYR A 234 6.28 22.38 25.27
C TYR A 234 6.95 22.50 23.90
N GLU A 235 8.23 22.87 23.88
CA GLU A 235 9.11 22.83 22.71
C GLU A 235 10.15 21.72 22.88
N LEU A 236 10.38 20.94 21.81
CA LEU A 236 11.47 19.98 21.76
C LEU A 236 12.81 20.72 21.63
N SER A 237 13.89 20.16 22.17
CA SER A 237 15.22 20.76 22.02
C SER A 237 15.66 20.72 20.54
N LEU A 238 16.49 21.69 20.12
CA LEU A 238 17.02 21.76 18.75
C LEU A 238 17.78 20.47 18.33
N GLU A 239 18.34 19.75 19.30
CA GLU A 239 19.03 18.47 19.07
C GLU A 239 18.09 17.35 18.64
N ASP A 240 16.82 17.39 19.06
CA ASP A 240 15.80 16.40 18.67
C ASP A 240 15.20 16.65 17.28
N TYR A 241 15.41 17.86 16.73
CA TYR A 241 15.09 18.21 15.34
C TYR A 241 16.24 17.88 14.37
N ALA A 242 17.46 17.71 14.88
CA ALA A 242 18.66 17.49 14.07
C ALA A 242 19.01 16.00 13.83
N LYS A 243 18.27 15.07 14.43
CA LYS A 243 18.39 13.60 14.24
C LYS A 243 17.41 13.07 13.19
#